data_AF-A0A7D7A0Z0-F1
#
_entry.id   AF-A0A7D7A0Z0-F1
#
_cell.length_a   1.000
_cell.length_b   1.000
_cell.length_c   1.000
_cell.angle_alpha   90.00
_cell.angle_beta   90.00
_cell.angle_gamma   90.00
#
_symmetry.space_group_name_H-M   'P 1'
#
loop_
_entity.id
_entity.type
_entity.pdbx_description
1 polymer ?
#
loop_
_entity_poly.entity_id
_entity_poly.type
_entity_poly.pdbx_seq_one_letter_code
_entity_poly.pdbx_strand_id
1 'polypeptide(L)'
;MEKNIIEVPCEPIAVSDEEYSENGYVRLPYKDNEFKEFITSLLGEPQSIDGIISGKFNITVSDVDKLHQFISQRIQTQNKGRLIQFVAKVAYNDKSMITLNSLNDFLTYNEIKPLVPTALHITWTYLIKFPEKEYPEKQRISVSFISGKFYRKMFDIDFFTSAIRSGVVEYKIQHTSRSWGVDIENLLTNRINSIIEKPKKLHEILSKKKTLISFSFSSIICIGVFYTLAKKVSFYRRTELSNVNADMERLMDNLNAKLDYVMEYIASGSVNRYNSILIIAGIVSIITSVVLAFWLQECLDIGEQSHILLTDESKKDKEKDDKAEKNNWRKLILTIVSSILTGIAGSFIYDFLIRK
;
A
#
# COMPACT_ATOMS: atom_id res chain seq x y z
N MET A 1 -31.90 63.45 -54.65
CA MET A 1 -31.28 62.73 -53.51
C MET A 1 -32.12 63.06 -52.28
N GLU A 2 -33.22 62.33 -52.11
CA GLU A 2 -34.14 62.47 -50.98
C GLU A 2 -33.56 61.73 -49.78
N LYS A 3 -33.40 62.43 -48.65
CA LYS A 3 -33.03 61.84 -47.37
C LYS A 3 -34.30 61.41 -46.66
N ASN A 4 -34.56 60.09 -46.64
CA ASN A 4 -35.54 59.48 -45.74
C ASN A 4 -35.05 59.60 -44.30
N ILE A 5 -35.72 60.43 -43.51
CA ILE A 5 -35.58 60.46 -42.05
C ILE A 5 -36.68 59.54 -41.51
N ILE A 6 -36.27 58.41 -40.94
CA ILE A 6 -37.16 57.49 -40.23
C ILE A 6 -37.27 58.01 -38.80
N GLU A 7 -38.43 58.57 -38.45
CA GLU A 7 -38.79 58.87 -37.06
C GLU A 7 -39.11 57.54 -36.35
N VAL A 8 -38.33 57.23 -35.32
CA VAL A 8 -38.61 56.12 -34.40
C VAL A 8 -39.44 56.70 -33.24
N PRO A 9 -40.65 56.19 -32.95
CA PRO A 9 -41.42 56.67 -31.82
C PRO A 9 -40.77 56.23 -30.50
N CYS A 10 -40.39 57.20 -29.66
CA CYS A 10 -40.03 56.98 -28.27
C CYS A 10 -41.32 56.80 -27.45
N GLU A 11 -41.73 55.56 -27.23
CA GLU A 11 -42.68 55.27 -26.16
C GLU A 11 -41.97 55.41 -24.79
N PRO A 12 -42.58 56.08 -23.80
CA PRO A 12 -42.02 56.11 -22.45
C PRO A 12 -42.12 54.73 -21.82
N ILE A 13 -40.97 54.18 -21.43
CA ILE A 13 -40.88 52.99 -20.58
C ILE A 13 -41.52 53.36 -19.22
N ALA A 14 -42.73 52.89 -18.99
CA ALA A 14 -43.32 52.89 -17.66
C ALA A 14 -42.57 51.88 -16.80
N VAL A 15 -41.76 52.37 -15.87
CA VAL A 15 -41.22 51.57 -14.77
C VAL A 15 -42.36 51.40 -13.78
N SER A 16 -43.06 50.26 -13.84
CA SER A 16 -43.89 49.81 -12.74
C SER A 16 -42.98 49.30 -11.63
N ASP A 17 -42.99 49.99 -10.50
CA ASP A 17 -42.46 49.50 -9.23
C ASP A 17 -43.33 48.33 -8.75
N GLU A 18 -43.06 47.12 -9.24
CA GLU A 18 -43.56 45.89 -8.63
C GLU A 18 -42.41 44.91 -8.39
N GLU A 19 -42.26 44.52 -7.13
CA GLU A 19 -41.23 43.64 -6.59
C GLU A 19 -41.14 42.31 -7.37
N TYR A 20 -40.03 42.13 -8.09
CA TYR A 20 -39.65 40.82 -8.60
C TYR A 20 -39.18 39.92 -7.44
N SER A 21 -40.12 39.26 -6.75
CA SER A 21 -39.83 37.92 -6.24
C SER A 21 -39.91 36.98 -7.44
N GLU A 22 -38.82 36.82 -8.18
CA GLU A 22 -38.73 35.75 -9.18
C GLU A 22 -38.63 34.41 -8.45
N ASN A 23 -39.76 33.92 -7.95
CA ASN A 23 -39.98 32.49 -7.83
C ASN A 23 -39.94 31.94 -9.26
N GLY A 24 -38.75 31.52 -9.70
CA GLY A 24 -38.59 30.84 -10.97
C GLY A 24 -39.37 29.54 -10.95
N TYR A 25 -40.59 29.55 -11.49
CA TYR A 25 -41.40 28.35 -11.65
C TYR A 25 -40.84 27.52 -12.81
N VAL A 26 -40.18 26.41 -12.49
CA VAL A 26 -39.82 25.40 -13.48
C VAL A 26 -41.10 24.64 -13.85
N ARG A 27 -41.75 25.00 -14.96
CA ARG A 27 -42.85 24.22 -15.54
C ARG A 27 -42.28 23.03 -16.32
N LEU A 28 -42.35 21.85 -15.72
CA LEU A 28 -42.10 20.59 -16.42
C LEU A 28 -43.43 20.13 -17.04
N PRO A 29 -43.54 19.96 -18.37
CA PRO A 29 -44.72 19.34 -18.96
C PRO A 29 -44.74 17.84 -18.57
N TYR A 30 -45.78 17.42 -17.86
CA TYR A 30 -46.04 16.03 -17.50
C TYR A 30 -47.54 15.79 -17.38
N LYS A 31 -47.99 14.54 -17.46
CA LYS A 31 -49.36 14.17 -17.02
C LYS A 31 -49.34 13.87 -15.52
N ASP A 32 -50.39 14.22 -14.78
CA ASP A 32 -50.38 14.17 -13.29
C ASP A 32 -49.90 12.85 -12.69
N ASN A 33 -50.22 11.72 -13.32
CA ASN A 33 -49.76 10.39 -12.87
C ASN A 33 -48.25 10.16 -13.14
N GLU A 34 -47.72 10.72 -14.22
CA GLU A 34 -46.32 10.58 -14.66
C GLU A 34 -45.37 11.28 -13.66
N PHE A 35 -45.75 12.42 -13.10
CA PHE A 35 -44.92 13.14 -12.14
C PHE A 35 -44.84 12.45 -10.78
N LYS A 36 -45.96 11.90 -10.29
CA LYS A 36 -45.96 11.13 -9.04
C LYS A 36 -45.03 9.93 -9.15
N GLU A 37 -45.09 9.19 -10.25
CA GLU A 37 -44.21 8.04 -10.48
C GLU A 37 -42.75 8.45 -10.69
N PHE A 38 -42.50 9.56 -11.37
CA PHE A 38 -41.16 10.14 -11.50
C PHE A 38 -40.55 10.56 -10.15
N ILE A 39 -41.31 11.26 -9.31
CA ILE A 39 -40.85 11.66 -7.98
C ILE A 39 -40.63 10.42 -7.09
N THR A 40 -41.52 9.43 -7.19
CA THR A 40 -41.38 8.17 -6.46
C THR A 40 -40.16 7.37 -6.93
N SER A 41 -39.85 7.37 -8.23
CA SER A 41 -38.66 6.69 -8.77
C SER A 41 -37.35 7.43 -8.44
N LEU A 42 -37.40 8.75 -8.29
CA LEU A 42 -36.28 9.55 -7.79
C LEU A 42 -36.02 9.37 -6.29
N LEU A 43 -37.09 9.10 -5.52
CA LEU A 43 -37.04 8.95 -4.06
C LEU A 43 -36.93 7.50 -3.59
N GLY A 44 -37.24 6.52 -4.44
CA GLY A 44 -37.10 5.10 -4.11
C GLY A 44 -35.66 4.74 -3.78
N GLU A 45 -35.46 3.80 -2.85
CA GLU A 45 -34.12 3.33 -2.49
C GLU A 45 -33.56 2.40 -3.58
N PRO A 46 -32.52 2.82 -4.33
CA PRO A 46 -31.88 1.94 -5.28
C PRO A 46 -31.11 0.84 -4.55
N GLN A 47 -31.06 -0.35 -5.14
CA GLN A 47 -30.17 -1.42 -4.69
C GLN A 47 -28.71 -0.99 -4.89
N SER A 48 -27.78 -1.50 -4.07
CA SER A 48 -26.35 -1.22 -4.25
C SER A 48 -25.52 -2.48 -4.46
N ILE A 49 -24.57 -2.39 -5.39
CA ILE A 49 -23.46 -3.32 -5.55
C ILE A 49 -22.20 -2.59 -5.09
N ASP A 50 -21.53 -3.13 -4.09
CA ASP A 50 -20.32 -2.58 -3.50
C ASP A 50 -19.17 -3.56 -3.70
N GLY A 51 -17.98 -3.05 -3.98
CA GLY A 51 -16.78 -3.89 -4.09
C GLY A 51 -15.51 -3.14 -3.73
N ILE A 52 -14.51 -3.91 -3.29
CA ILE A 52 -13.24 -3.40 -2.80
C ILE A 52 -12.12 -4.16 -3.50
N ILE A 53 -11.21 -3.43 -4.13
CA ILE A 53 -10.04 -3.97 -4.81
C ILE A 53 -8.80 -3.33 -4.21
N SER A 54 -7.94 -4.14 -3.61
CA SER A 54 -6.70 -3.68 -2.98
C SER A 54 -5.50 -3.92 -3.90
N GLY A 55 -4.60 -2.96 -3.98
CA GLY A 55 -3.39 -3.09 -4.81
C GLY A 55 -2.63 -1.79 -4.97
N LYS A 56 -1.37 -1.90 -5.42
CA LYS A 56 -0.58 -0.75 -5.83
C LYS A 56 -1.22 -0.13 -7.06
N PHE A 57 -1.47 1.17 -7.05
CA PHE A 57 -1.96 1.88 -8.23
C PHE A 57 -1.35 3.28 -8.31
N ASN A 58 -1.23 3.77 -9.52
CA ASN A 58 -0.79 5.13 -9.81
C ASN A 58 -1.84 5.76 -10.71
N ILE A 59 -2.83 6.41 -10.10
CA ILE A 59 -3.93 7.00 -10.86
C ILE A 59 -3.57 8.42 -11.31
N THR A 60 -3.72 8.67 -12.60
CA THR A 60 -3.53 9.99 -13.22
C THR A 60 -4.86 10.60 -13.65
N VAL A 61 -4.86 11.88 -14.00
CA VAL A 61 -6.01 12.56 -14.63
C VAL A 61 -6.48 11.81 -15.88
N SER A 62 -5.54 11.30 -16.70
CA SER A 62 -5.85 10.54 -17.92
C SER A 62 -6.59 9.23 -17.64
N ASP A 63 -6.31 8.58 -16.51
CA ASP A 63 -6.97 7.32 -16.17
C ASP A 63 -8.42 7.54 -15.75
N VAL A 64 -8.70 8.65 -15.06
CA VAL A 64 -10.06 9.09 -14.73
C VAL A 64 -10.84 9.48 -15.98
N ASP A 65 -10.22 10.22 -16.90
CA ASP A 65 -10.83 10.56 -18.19
C ASP A 65 -11.22 9.29 -18.96
N LYS A 66 -10.30 8.35 -19.12
CA LYS A 66 -10.57 7.05 -19.75
C LYS A 66 -11.69 6.31 -19.04
N LEU A 67 -11.69 6.25 -17.70
CA LEU A 67 -12.74 5.60 -16.92
C LEU A 67 -14.11 6.25 -17.19
N HIS A 68 -14.17 7.57 -17.22
CA HIS A 68 -15.38 8.31 -17.57
C HIS A 68 -15.85 7.99 -19.00
N GLN A 69 -14.95 7.98 -19.97
CA GLN A 69 -15.26 7.65 -21.37
C GLN A 69 -15.80 6.22 -21.49
N PHE A 70 -15.20 5.24 -20.82
CA PHE A 70 -15.67 3.84 -20.83
C PHE A 70 -17.09 3.71 -20.26
N ILE A 71 -17.35 4.34 -19.11
CA ILE A 71 -18.69 4.32 -18.49
C ILE A 71 -19.70 5.01 -19.42
N SER A 72 -19.36 6.19 -19.94
CA SER A 72 -20.24 6.97 -20.80
C SER A 72 -20.59 6.25 -22.10
N GLN A 73 -19.58 5.69 -22.77
CA GLN A 73 -19.76 4.93 -24.00
C GLN A 73 -20.63 3.70 -23.77
N ARG A 74 -20.41 2.96 -22.67
CA ARG A 74 -21.21 1.78 -22.32
C ARG A 74 -22.68 2.14 -22.09
N ILE A 75 -22.92 3.19 -21.30
CA ILE A 75 -24.27 3.66 -20.98
C ILE A 75 -25.00 4.13 -22.24
N GLN A 76 -24.36 4.94 -23.09
CA GLN A 76 -24.96 5.47 -24.32
C GLN A 76 -25.27 4.37 -25.35
N THR A 77 -24.45 3.32 -25.41
CA THR A 77 -24.63 2.23 -26.39
C THR A 77 -25.76 1.29 -25.99
N GLN A 78 -25.89 0.98 -24.69
CA GLN A 78 -26.91 0.05 -24.20
C GLN A 78 -28.27 0.72 -23.95
N ASN A 79 -28.26 1.98 -23.51
CA ASN A 79 -29.46 2.67 -23.08
C ASN A 79 -29.42 4.14 -23.53
N LYS A 80 -30.60 4.78 -23.64
CA LYS A 80 -30.68 6.24 -23.85
C LYS A 80 -30.41 6.99 -22.54
N GLY A 81 -29.20 6.82 -22.01
CA GLY A 81 -28.76 7.43 -20.75
C GLY A 81 -28.21 8.83 -20.94
N ARG A 82 -28.52 9.74 -20.01
CA ARG A 82 -27.95 11.09 -19.94
C ARG A 82 -27.20 11.27 -18.62
N LEU A 83 -25.97 11.79 -18.68
CA LEU A 83 -25.23 12.20 -17.49
C LEU A 83 -25.91 13.45 -16.90
N ILE A 84 -26.36 13.35 -15.65
CA ILE A 84 -26.93 14.49 -14.91
C ILE A 84 -25.80 15.25 -14.23
N GLN A 85 -24.89 14.52 -13.58
CA GLN A 85 -23.90 15.12 -12.71
C GLN A 85 -22.62 14.27 -12.67
N PHE A 86 -21.49 14.95 -12.75
CA PHE A 86 -20.18 14.41 -12.41
C PHE A 86 -19.67 15.16 -11.18
N VAL A 87 -19.15 14.44 -10.18
CA VAL A 87 -18.51 15.06 -9.02
C VAL A 87 -17.20 14.34 -8.76
N ALA A 88 -16.10 15.06 -8.67
CA ALA A 88 -14.83 14.56 -8.19
C ALA A 88 -14.44 15.30 -6.89
N LYS A 89 -14.22 14.56 -5.82
CA LYS A 89 -13.73 15.08 -4.54
C LYS A 89 -12.30 14.61 -4.33
N VAL A 90 -11.38 15.55 -4.19
CA VAL A 90 -9.97 15.28 -3.92
C VAL A 90 -9.71 15.62 -2.45
N ALA A 91 -9.27 14.64 -1.67
CA ALA A 91 -8.82 14.84 -0.30
C ALA A 91 -7.29 14.90 -0.26
N TYR A 92 -6.75 15.76 0.59
CA TYR A 92 -5.30 15.98 0.71
C TYR A 92 -4.76 15.57 2.08
N ASN A 93 -3.43 15.51 2.18
CA ASN A 93 -2.70 15.18 3.40
C ASN A 93 -2.89 16.19 4.55
N ASP A 94 -3.26 17.43 4.26
CA ASP A 94 -3.60 18.47 5.24
C ASP A 94 -5.06 18.38 5.76
N LYS A 95 -5.79 17.34 5.35
CA LYS A 95 -7.22 17.12 5.62
C LYS A 95 -8.16 18.10 4.89
N SER A 96 -7.65 18.94 4.00
CA SER A 96 -8.50 19.73 3.11
C SER A 96 -9.13 18.84 2.04
N MET A 97 -10.26 19.29 1.50
CA MET A 97 -10.98 18.61 0.43
C MET A 97 -11.48 19.63 -0.58
N ILE A 98 -11.34 19.31 -1.86
CA ILE A 98 -11.83 20.12 -2.98
C ILE A 98 -12.87 19.30 -3.73
N THR A 99 -13.97 19.94 -4.12
CA THR A 99 -15.07 19.32 -4.88
C THR A 99 -15.17 19.98 -6.25
N LEU A 100 -15.10 19.18 -7.30
CA LEU A 100 -15.15 19.59 -8.71
C LEU A 100 -16.43 19.01 -9.30
N ASN A 101 -17.32 19.86 -9.81
CA ASN A 101 -18.69 19.50 -10.19
C ASN A 101 -18.85 19.19 -11.69
N SER A 102 -17.76 19.20 -12.45
CA SER A 102 -17.77 18.77 -13.84
C SER A 102 -16.48 18.05 -14.20
N LEU A 103 -16.54 17.22 -15.24
CA LEU A 103 -15.36 16.53 -15.75
C LEU A 103 -14.34 17.55 -16.26
N ASN A 104 -14.79 18.58 -16.98
CA ASN A 104 -13.91 19.60 -17.52
C ASN A 104 -13.16 20.35 -16.42
N ASP A 105 -13.84 20.69 -15.32
CA ASP A 105 -13.18 21.29 -14.16
C ASP A 105 -12.12 20.35 -13.61
N PHE A 106 -12.40 19.04 -13.52
CA PHE A 106 -11.42 18.06 -13.08
C PHE A 106 -10.21 17.91 -14.00
N LEU A 107 -10.42 17.92 -15.33
CA LEU A 107 -9.32 17.79 -16.30
C LEU A 107 -8.43 19.03 -16.36
N THR A 108 -9.02 20.21 -16.13
CA THR A 108 -8.30 21.50 -16.13
C THR A 108 -7.80 21.91 -14.75
N TYR A 109 -8.19 21.17 -13.71
CA TYR A 109 -7.80 21.44 -12.34
C TYR A 109 -6.28 21.32 -12.15
N ASN A 110 -5.68 22.38 -11.61
CA ASN A 110 -4.29 22.38 -11.20
C ASN A 110 -4.16 23.00 -9.80
N GLU A 111 -3.74 22.19 -8.84
CA GLU A 111 -3.51 22.65 -7.47
C GLU A 111 -2.20 23.42 -7.39
N ILE A 112 -2.27 24.65 -6.84
CA ILE A 112 -1.11 25.54 -6.70
C ILE A 112 -0.36 25.22 -5.40
N LYS A 113 -1.08 24.77 -4.37
CA LYS A 113 -0.47 24.41 -3.09
C LYS A 113 0.36 23.12 -3.24
N PRO A 114 1.49 22.97 -2.53
CA PRO A 114 2.28 21.75 -2.54
C PRO A 114 1.62 20.65 -1.68
N LEU A 115 0.42 20.21 -2.07
CA LEU A 115 -0.38 19.21 -1.37
C LEU A 115 -0.31 17.86 -2.08
N VAL A 116 -0.31 16.79 -1.30
CA VAL A 116 -0.34 15.41 -1.79
C VAL A 116 -1.76 14.87 -1.64
N PRO A 117 -2.45 14.51 -2.74
CA PRO A 117 -3.77 13.90 -2.67
C PRO A 117 -3.70 12.52 -2.00
N THR A 118 -4.54 12.32 -1.01
CA THR A 118 -4.64 11.08 -0.24
C THR A 118 -5.82 10.22 -0.66
N ALA A 119 -6.92 10.83 -1.12
CA ALA A 119 -8.07 10.13 -1.67
C ALA A 119 -8.69 10.90 -2.84
N LEU A 120 -9.30 10.17 -3.77
CA LEU A 120 -10.05 10.69 -4.90
C LEU A 120 -11.38 9.94 -4.99
N HIS A 121 -12.47 10.64 -4.72
CA HIS A 121 -13.83 10.10 -4.82
C HIS A 121 -14.51 10.67 -6.05
N ILE A 122 -14.90 9.80 -6.97
CA ILE A 122 -15.54 10.18 -8.23
C ILE A 122 -16.95 9.62 -8.21
N THR A 123 -17.93 10.44 -8.57
CA THR A 123 -19.33 10.07 -8.64
C THR A 123 -19.92 10.49 -9.97
N TRP A 124 -20.48 9.54 -10.69
CA TRP A 124 -21.32 9.78 -11.85
C TRP A 124 -22.78 9.53 -11.49
N THR A 125 -23.66 10.47 -11.80
CA THR A 125 -25.10 10.32 -11.65
C THR A 125 -25.75 10.39 -13.03
N TYR A 126 -26.41 9.30 -13.43
CA TYR A 126 -27.06 9.17 -14.73
C TYR A 126 -28.58 9.09 -14.58
N LEU A 127 -29.29 9.57 -15.60
CA LEU A 127 -30.71 9.33 -15.81
C LEU A 127 -30.82 8.33 -16.98
N ILE A 128 -31.31 7.12 -16.71
CA ILE A 128 -31.34 6.04 -17.71
C ILE A 128 -32.79 5.63 -17.96
N LYS A 129 -33.22 5.68 -19.23
CA LYS A 129 -34.50 5.08 -19.67
C LYS A 129 -34.27 3.64 -20.10
N PHE A 130 -34.69 2.69 -19.27
CA PHE A 130 -34.68 1.27 -19.62
C PHE A 130 -35.83 0.95 -20.58
N PRO A 131 -35.68 -0.02 -21.52
CA PRO A 131 -36.74 -0.36 -22.48
C PRO A 131 -38.06 -0.81 -21.85
N GLU A 132 -37.97 -1.48 -20.70
CA GLU A 132 -39.11 -2.05 -19.96
C GLU A 132 -39.78 -1.03 -19.01
N LYS A 133 -39.26 0.20 -18.95
CA LYS A 133 -39.71 1.25 -18.03
C LYS A 133 -40.24 2.44 -18.79
N GLU A 134 -41.40 2.94 -18.37
CA GLU A 134 -42.02 4.11 -18.98
C GLU A 134 -41.19 5.38 -18.71
N TYR A 135 -40.70 5.52 -17.48
CA TYR A 135 -39.95 6.67 -17.00
C TYR A 135 -38.45 6.36 -16.85
N PRO A 136 -37.59 7.37 -17.01
CA PRO A 136 -36.18 7.19 -16.74
C PRO A 136 -35.90 7.14 -15.23
N GLU A 137 -34.95 6.31 -14.84
CA GLU A 137 -34.59 6.06 -13.44
C GLU A 137 -33.15 6.55 -13.16
N LYS A 138 -32.94 7.10 -11.96
CA LYS A 138 -31.65 7.63 -11.54
C LYS A 138 -30.71 6.51 -11.12
N GLN A 139 -29.53 6.48 -11.71
CA GLN A 139 -28.46 5.55 -11.35
C GLN A 139 -27.24 6.33 -10.85
N ARG A 140 -26.49 5.77 -9.90
CA ARG A 140 -25.26 6.40 -9.40
C ARG A 140 -24.11 5.40 -9.39
N ILE A 141 -22.96 5.83 -9.90
CA ILE A 141 -21.72 5.07 -9.86
C ILE A 141 -20.73 5.90 -9.05
N SER A 142 -20.13 5.31 -8.02
CA SER A 142 -19.11 5.96 -7.20
C SER A 142 -17.86 5.10 -7.18
N VAL A 143 -16.69 5.71 -7.38
CA VAL A 143 -15.38 5.05 -7.31
C VAL A 143 -14.46 5.90 -6.44
N SER A 144 -13.87 5.30 -5.43
CA SER A 144 -12.99 5.93 -4.45
C SER A 144 -11.62 5.30 -4.54
N PHE A 145 -10.62 6.08 -4.91
CA PHE A 145 -9.21 5.69 -4.84
C PHE A 145 -8.63 6.23 -3.54
N ILE A 146 -8.14 5.36 -2.68
CA ILE A 146 -7.59 5.72 -1.36
C ILE A 146 -6.13 5.26 -1.31
N SER A 147 -5.22 6.19 -1.06
CA SER A 147 -3.80 5.88 -0.86
C SER A 147 -3.58 5.14 0.46
N GLY A 148 -2.69 4.14 0.46
CA GLY A 148 -2.46 3.28 1.64
C GLY A 148 -1.96 4.01 2.88
N LYS A 149 -1.26 5.16 2.72
CA LYS A 149 -0.80 6.01 3.84
C LYS A 149 -1.97 6.57 4.67
N PHE A 150 -3.11 6.86 4.03
CA PHE A 150 -4.25 7.51 4.68
C PHE A 150 -5.27 6.51 5.23
N TYR A 151 -5.47 5.35 4.57
CA TYR A 151 -6.37 4.30 5.05
C TYR A 151 -6.00 3.83 6.47
N ARG A 152 -4.70 3.65 6.74
CA ARG A 152 -4.18 3.27 8.07
C ARG A 152 -4.48 4.31 9.16
N LYS A 153 -4.51 5.60 8.81
CA LYS A 153 -4.70 6.71 9.77
C LYS A 153 -6.18 7.02 10.06
N MET A 154 -7.08 6.70 9.13
CA MET A 154 -8.50 7.04 9.27
C MET A 154 -9.26 6.04 10.14
N PHE A 155 -8.80 4.79 10.22
CA PHE A 155 -9.57 3.73 10.87
C PHE A 155 -9.12 3.33 12.29
N ASP A 156 -7.91 3.69 12.76
CA ASP A 156 -7.44 3.31 14.12
C ASP A 156 -7.60 1.80 14.42
N ILE A 157 -7.57 0.95 13.37
CA ILE A 157 -7.72 -0.51 13.47
C ILE A 157 -6.33 -1.11 13.57
N ASP A 158 -5.79 -1.14 14.79
CA ASP A 158 -4.41 -1.56 15.05
C ASP A 158 -4.22 -3.08 15.23
N PHE A 159 -5.29 -3.91 15.25
CA PHE A 159 -5.15 -5.32 15.65
C PHE A 159 -5.44 -6.39 14.60
N PHE A 160 -6.26 -6.13 13.56
CA PHE A 160 -6.67 -7.17 12.59
C PHE A 160 -6.47 -6.86 11.10
N THR A 161 -6.22 -5.61 10.70
CA THR A 161 -6.13 -5.22 9.28
C THR A 161 -4.72 -4.83 8.82
N SER A 162 -3.69 -5.38 9.47
CA SER A 162 -2.28 -5.31 9.04
C SER A 162 -2.01 -5.81 7.61
N ALA A 163 -3.03 -6.39 6.95
CA ALA A 163 -3.04 -6.86 5.58
C ALA A 163 -3.23 -5.76 4.52
N ILE A 164 -3.84 -4.62 4.83
CA ILE A 164 -4.07 -3.54 3.84
C ILE A 164 -2.89 -2.57 3.85
N ARG A 165 -1.79 -3.03 3.25
CA ARG A 165 -0.55 -2.25 3.10
C ARG A 165 -0.51 -1.42 1.82
N SER A 166 -1.36 -1.78 0.86
CA SER A 166 -1.51 -1.13 -0.43
C SER A 166 -2.70 -0.17 -0.44
N GLY A 167 -2.79 0.67 -1.48
CA GLY A 167 -3.98 1.46 -1.70
C GLY A 167 -5.21 0.59 -1.96
N VAL A 168 -6.37 1.19 -1.73
CA VAL A 168 -7.67 0.55 -1.89
C VAL A 168 -8.48 1.33 -2.92
N VAL A 169 -9.14 0.60 -3.82
CA VAL A 169 -10.14 1.13 -4.72
C VAL A 169 -11.48 0.56 -4.31
N GLU A 170 -12.37 1.42 -3.84
CA GLU A 170 -13.74 1.06 -3.48
C GLU A 170 -14.67 1.53 -4.59
N TYR A 171 -15.63 0.71 -4.99
CA TYR A 171 -16.69 1.14 -5.89
C TYR A 171 -18.06 0.82 -5.30
N LYS A 172 -19.02 1.68 -5.63
CA LYS A 172 -20.42 1.58 -5.23
C LYS A 172 -21.31 1.95 -6.39
N ILE A 173 -22.14 1.01 -6.82
CA ILE A 173 -23.09 1.18 -7.92
C ILE A 173 -24.49 1.12 -7.33
N GLN A 174 -25.17 2.26 -7.27
CA GLN A 174 -26.58 2.34 -6.91
C GLN A 174 -27.41 2.19 -8.18
N HIS A 175 -28.22 1.14 -8.23
CA HIS A 175 -28.98 0.79 -9.42
C HIS A 175 -30.44 0.40 -9.13
N THR A 176 -31.28 0.53 -10.14
CA THR A 176 -32.66 0.00 -10.13
C THR A 176 -32.79 -1.29 -10.95
N SER A 177 -31.97 -1.45 -11.99
CA SER A 177 -31.90 -2.68 -12.80
C SER A 177 -30.65 -3.50 -12.43
N ARG A 178 -30.87 -4.74 -11.96
CA ARG A 178 -29.78 -5.64 -11.53
C ARG A 178 -28.85 -6.04 -12.68
N SER A 179 -29.39 -6.31 -13.87
CA SER A 179 -28.58 -6.69 -15.02
C SER A 179 -27.65 -5.55 -15.45
N TRP A 180 -28.14 -4.31 -15.41
CA TRP A 180 -27.33 -3.12 -15.64
C TRP A 180 -26.25 -2.94 -14.56
N GLY A 181 -26.62 -3.10 -13.29
CA GLY A 181 -25.67 -3.00 -12.17
C GLY A 181 -24.49 -3.96 -12.30
N VAL A 182 -24.75 -5.23 -12.62
CA VAL A 182 -23.73 -6.27 -12.82
C VAL A 182 -22.85 -5.98 -14.04
N ASP A 183 -23.41 -5.44 -15.11
CA ASP A 183 -22.62 -5.08 -16.31
C ASP A 183 -21.64 -3.94 -16.01
N ILE A 184 -22.08 -2.90 -15.30
CA ILE A 184 -21.21 -1.79 -14.87
C ILE A 184 -20.16 -2.29 -13.88
N GLU A 185 -20.51 -3.18 -12.95
CA GLU A 185 -19.55 -3.80 -12.03
C GLU A 185 -18.44 -4.50 -12.80
N ASN A 186 -18.77 -5.36 -13.76
CA ASN A 186 -17.78 -6.08 -14.55
C ASN A 186 -16.87 -5.11 -15.33
N LEU A 187 -17.45 -4.05 -15.90
CA LEU A 187 -16.69 -3.01 -16.59
C LEU A 187 -15.71 -2.31 -15.63
N LEU A 188 -16.18 -1.88 -14.47
CA LEU A 188 -15.36 -1.20 -13.46
C LEU A 188 -14.27 -2.11 -12.93
N THR A 189 -14.59 -3.34 -12.54
CA THR A 189 -13.64 -4.31 -12.00
C THR A 189 -12.53 -4.60 -13.01
N ASN A 190 -12.88 -4.86 -14.28
CA ASN A 190 -11.89 -5.08 -15.33
C ASN A 190 -11.00 -3.86 -15.55
N ARG A 191 -11.58 -2.66 -15.55
CA ARG A 191 -10.82 -1.42 -15.76
C ARG A 191 -9.93 -1.09 -14.56
N ILE A 192 -10.42 -1.20 -13.33
CA ILE A 192 -9.66 -0.96 -12.10
C ILE A 192 -8.51 -1.96 -11.99
N ASN A 193 -8.74 -3.24 -12.27
CA ASN A 193 -7.69 -4.26 -12.31
C ASN A 193 -6.59 -3.96 -13.34
N SER A 194 -6.89 -3.21 -14.41
CA SER A 194 -5.87 -2.76 -15.37
C SER A 194 -5.05 -1.56 -14.90
N ILE A 195 -5.57 -0.78 -13.95
CA ILE A 195 -4.86 0.36 -13.30
C ILE A 195 -3.97 -0.14 -12.16
N ILE A 196 -4.34 -1.26 -11.54
CA ILE A 196 -3.56 -1.89 -10.47
C ILE A 196 -2.29 -2.50 -11.05
N GLU A 197 -1.15 -2.06 -10.53
CA GLU A 197 0.16 -2.59 -10.87
C GLU A 197 0.32 -3.99 -10.28
N LYS A 198 0.62 -4.97 -11.13
CA LYS A 198 0.93 -6.33 -10.67
C LYS A 198 2.30 -6.32 -10.00
N PRO A 199 2.42 -6.79 -8.75
CA PRO A 199 3.72 -6.89 -8.11
C PRO A 199 4.61 -7.88 -8.87
N LYS A 200 5.93 -7.67 -8.80
CA LYS A 200 6.87 -8.69 -9.29
C LYS A 200 6.69 -9.94 -8.43
N LYS A 201 6.53 -11.12 -9.06
CA LYS A 201 6.27 -12.39 -8.36
C LYS A 201 7.22 -12.64 -7.17
N LEU A 202 8.51 -12.33 -7.33
CA LEU A 202 9.50 -12.48 -6.25
C LEU A 202 9.22 -11.54 -5.07
N HIS A 203 8.85 -10.29 -5.36
CA HIS A 203 8.54 -9.30 -4.34
C HIS A 203 7.29 -9.70 -3.56
N GLU A 204 6.25 -10.15 -4.26
CA GLU A 204 5.01 -10.64 -3.64
C GLU A 204 5.24 -11.84 -2.71
N ILE A 205 6.07 -12.80 -3.13
CA ILE A 205 6.41 -13.96 -2.28
C ILE A 205 7.21 -13.51 -1.04
N LEU A 206 8.19 -12.62 -1.23
CA LEU A 206 9.03 -12.09 -0.15
C LEU A 206 8.20 -11.29 0.86
N SER A 207 7.31 -10.41 0.41
CA SER A 207 6.49 -9.58 1.27
C SER A 207 5.44 -10.38 2.04
N LYS A 208 4.78 -11.37 1.39
CA LYS A 208 3.81 -12.25 2.05
C LYS A 208 4.43 -13.16 3.10
N LYS A 209 5.68 -13.61 2.89
CA LYS A 209 6.38 -14.53 3.80
C LYS A 209 7.50 -13.87 4.59
N LYS A 210 7.55 -12.53 4.67
CA LYS A 210 8.68 -11.79 5.26
C LYS A 210 9.02 -12.22 6.69
N THR A 211 8.03 -12.48 7.52
CA THR A 211 8.23 -12.94 8.90
C THR A 211 8.88 -14.32 8.91
N LEU A 212 8.29 -15.27 8.16
CA LEU A 212 8.83 -16.63 8.06
C LEU A 212 10.26 -16.63 7.50
N ILE A 213 10.52 -15.88 6.44
CA ILE A 213 11.84 -15.76 5.80
C ILE A 213 12.86 -15.15 6.78
N SER A 214 12.50 -14.08 7.48
CA SER A 214 13.40 -13.40 8.43
C SER A 214 13.77 -14.28 9.62
N PHE A 215 12.78 -14.94 10.23
CA PHE A 215 13.04 -15.89 11.32
C PHE A 215 13.81 -17.13 10.85
N SER A 216 13.51 -17.67 9.67
CA SER A 216 14.21 -18.84 9.13
C SER A 216 15.67 -18.51 8.83
N PHE A 217 15.93 -17.39 8.16
CA PHE A 217 17.28 -16.93 7.84
C PHE A 217 18.10 -16.69 9.10
N SER A 218 17.54 -15.97 10.07
CA SER A 218 18.16 -15.73 11.37
C SER A 218 18.44 -17.02 12.14
N SER A 219 17.50 -17.98 12.12
CA SER A 219 17.67 -19.28 12.80
C SER A 219 18.78 -20.11 12.16
N ILE A 220 18.88 -20.14 10.82
CA ILE A 220 19.95 -20.84 10.10
C ILE A 220 21.32 -20.26 10.49
N ILE A 221 21.44 -18.93 10.54
CA ILE A 221 22.69 -18.28 10.98
C ILE A 221 23.00 -18.66 12.43
N CYS A 222 22.03 -18.59 13.33
CA CYS A 222 22.21 -18.92 14.75
C CYS A 222 22.65 -20.38 14.95
N ILE A 223 22.03 -21.32 14.23
CA ILE A 223 22.39 -22.74 14.25
C ILE A 223 23.80 -22.94 13.69
N GLY A 224 24.16 -22.25 12.60
CA GLY A 224 25.50 -22.30 12.03
C GLY A 224 26.58 -21.80 13.00
N VAL A 225 26.33 -20.69 13.68
CA VAL A 225 27.23 -20.17 14.73
C VAL A 225 27.34 -21.17 15.88
N PHE A 226 26.23 -21.72 16.36
CA PHE A 226 26.26 -22.70 17.44
C PHE A 226 27.03 -23.97 17.04
N TYR A 227 26.80 -24.49 15.84
CA TYR A 227 27.50 -25.67 15.31
C TYR A 227 29.01 -25.44 15.22
N THR A 228 29.44 -24.30 14.67
CA THR A 228 30.87 -23.97 14.55
C THR A 228 31.55 -23.81 15.92
N LEU A 229 30.88 -23.17 16.89
CA LEU A 229 31.36 -23.06 18.26
C LEU A 229 31.47 -24.44 18.93
N ALA A 230 30.45 -25.29 18.84
CA ALA A 230 30.48 -26.64 19.40
C ALA A 230 31.61 -27.49 18.79
N LYS A 231 31.79 -27.41 17.47
CA LYS A 231 32.90 -28.10 16.79
C LYS A 231 34.25 -27.61 17.27
N LYS A 232 34.46 -26.29 17.36
CA LYS A 232 35.70 -25.70 17.89
C LYS A 232 35.97 -26.17 19.32
N VAL A 233 35.00 -26.05 20.23
CA VAL A 233 35.16 -26.54 21.62
C VAL A 233 35.47 -28.03 21.66
N SER A 234 34.82 -28.85 20.83
CA SER A 234 35.11 -30.29 20.78
C SER A 234 36.51 -30.60 20.26
N PHE A 235 37.02 -29.81 19.31
CA PHE A 235 38.37 -29.93 18.77
C PHE A 235 39.40 -29.54 19.84
N TYR A 236 39.26 -28.38 20.47
CA TYR A 236 40.12 -27.95 21.57
C TYR A 236 40.17 -28.97 22.70
N ARG A 237 39.02 -29.49 23.11
CA ARG A 237 38.96 -30.51 24.17
C ARG A 237 39.76 -31.77 23.78
N ARG A 238 39.71 -32.19 22.51
CA ARG A 238 40.48 -33.33 22.01
C ARG A 238 41.98 -33.03 21.99
N THR A 239 42.38 -31.84 21.54
CA THR A 239 43.78 -31.42 21.50
C THR A 239 44.37 -31.31 22.91
N GLU A 240 43.66 -30.67 23.84
CA GLU A 240 44.06 -30.58 25.26
C GLU A 240 44.17 -31.96 25.90
N LEU A 241 43.18 -32.84 25.71
CA LEU A 241 43.26 -34.22 26.20
C LEU A 241 44.45 -34.99 25.62
N SER A 242 44.77 -34.77 24.34
CA SER A 242 45.94 -35.38 23.71
C SER A 242 47.25 -34.86 24.30
N ASN A 243 47.34 -33.57 24.61
CA ASN A 243 48.51 -32.97 25.25
C ASN A 243 48.67 -33.48 26.69
N VAL A 244 47.58 -33.50 27.46
CA VAL A 244 47.51 -34.08 28.80
C VAL A 244 47.97 -35.55 28.79
N ASN A 245 47.49 -36.36 27.86
CA ASN A 245 47.90 -37.75 27.74
C ASN A 245 49.41 -37.88 27.40
N ALA A 246 49.91 -37.07 26.46
CA ALA A 246 51.32 -37.08 26.09
C ALA A 246 52.23 -36.65 27.25
N ASP A 247 51.84 -35.66 28.03
CA ASP A 247 52.60 -35.21 29.21
C ASP A 247 52.51 -36.22 30.36
N MET A 248 51.36 -36.89 30.55
CA MET A 248 51.23 -38.01 31.50
C MET A 248 52.07 -39.23 31.12
N GLU A 249 52.27 -39.49 29.81
CA GLU A 249 53.18 -40.52 29.32
C GLU A 249 54.64 -40.17 29.57
N ARG A 250 55.03 -38.88 29.46
CA ARG A 250 56.39 -38.41 29.74
C ARG A 250 56.79 -38.46 31.20
N LEU A 251 55.83 -38.33 32.12
CA LEU A 251 56.04 -38.41 33.57
C LEU A 251 56.26 -39.87 34.05
N MET A 252 57.03 -40.68 33.31
CA MET A 252 57.24 -42.10 33.61
C MET A 252 57.80 -42.28 35.03
N ASP A 253 57.07 -43.08 35.82
CA ASP A 253 57.42 -43.67 37.12
C ASP A 253 57.06 -42.91 38.41
N ASN A 254 56.56 -41.66 38.37
CA ASN A 254 56.10 -40.98 39.59
C ASN A 254 54.57 -40.82 39.65
N LEU A 255 53.90 -41.73 40.37
CA LEU A 255 52.45 -41.70 40.59
C LEU A 255 51.98 -40.36 41.18
N ASN A 256 52.76 -39.80 42.12
CA ASN A 256 52.41 -38.54 42.77
C ASN A 256 52.44 -37.37 41.78
N ALA A 257 53.44 -37.32 40.91
CA ALA A 257 53.52 -36.29 39.87
C ALA A 257 52.35 -36.35 38.87
N LYS A 258 51.86 -37.55 38.54
CA LYS A 258 50.66 -37.71 37.70
C LYS A 258 49.39 -37.25 38.42
N LEU A 259 49.26 -37.56 39.71
CA LEU A 259 48.13 -37.13 40.54
C LEU A 259 48.10 -35.60 40.68
N ASP A 260 49.25 -34.99 40.99
CA ASP A 260 49.37 -33.54 41.12
C ASP A 260 49.02 -32.83 39.80
N TYR A 261 49.49 -33.36 38.65
CA TYR A 261 49.15 -32.81 37.34
C TYR A 261 47.65 -32.89 37.02
N VAL A 262 46.99 -34.02 37.30
CA VAL A 262 45.53 -34.15 37.08
C VAL A 262 44.75 -33.23 38.02
N MET A 263 45.17 -33.12 39.28
CA MET A 263 44.56 -32.22 40.25
C MET A 263 44.73 -30.75 39.85
N GLU A 264 45.91 -30.36 39.38
CA GLU A 264 46.18 -29.02 38.85
C GLU A 264 45.38 -28.75 37.58
N TYR A 265 45.28 -29.72 36.65
CA TYR A 265 44.47 -29.60 35.45
C TYR A 265 42.98 -29.43 35.78
N ILE A 266 42.44 -30.21 36.72
CA ILE A 266 41.05 -30.05 37.19
C ILE A 266 40.87 -28.69 37.89
N ALA A 267 41.79 -28.31 38.77
CA ALA A 267 41.76 -27.07 39.52
C ALA A 267 41.90 -25.83 38.61
N SER A 268 42.63 -25.94 37.50
CA SER A 268 42.77 -24.88 36.49
C SER A 268 41.43 -24.46 35.89
N GLY A 269 40.42 -25.35 35.95
CA GLY A 269 39.08 -25.08 35.44
C GLY A 269 39.03 -24.76 33.95
N SER A 270 40.07 -25.16 33.18
CA SER A 270 40.19 -24.87 31.75
C SER A 270 38.91 -25.24 30.98
N VAL A 271 38.39 -26.45 31.23
CA VAL A 271 37.12 -26.95 30.66
C VAL A 271 35.93 -26.07 31.03
N ASN A 272 35.84 -25.63 32.29
CA ASN A 272 34.76 -24.76 32.76
C ASN A 272 34.83 -23.38 32.08
N ARG A 273 36.02 -22.81 31.92
CA ARG A 273 36.23 -21.54 31.20
C ARG A 273 35.72 -21.63 29.76
N TYR A 274 36.03 -22.71 29.04
CA TYR A 274 35.53 -22.92 27.67
C TYR A 274 34.01 -23.07 27.62
N ASN A 275 33.40 -23.81 28.56
CA ASN A 275 31.95 -23.93 28.65
C ASN A 275 31.28 -22.58 28.94
N SER A 276 31.84 -21.76 29.84
CA SER A 276 31.35 -20.40 30.11
C SER A 276 31.43 -19.50 28.87
N ILE A 277 32.54 -19.55 28.12
CA ILE A 277 32.68 -18.81 26.85
C ILE A 277 31.62 -19.26 25.83
N LEU A 278 31.38 -20.57 25.70
CA LEU A 278 30.36 -21.10 24.78
C LEU A 278 28.95 -20.63 25.18
N ILE A 279 28.61 -20.64 26.47
CA ILE A 279 27.32 -20.16 26.96
C ILE A 279 27.15 -18.67 26.65
N ILE A 280 28.14 -17.84 26.98
CA ILE A 280 28.10 -16.39 26.71
C ILE A 280 27.99 -16.13 25.20
N ALA A 281 28.80 -16.79 24.38
CA ALA A 281 28.74 -16.66 22.93
C ALA A 281 27.40 -17.12 22.36
N GLY A 282 26.81 -18.18 22.91
CA GLY A 282 25.48 -18.65 22.57
C GLY A 282 24.39 -17.62 22.85
N ILE A 283 24.41 -17.00 24.04
CA ILE A 283 23.47 -15.93 24.41
C ILE A 283 23.61 -14.74 23.46
N VAL A 284 24.84 -14.28 23.21
CA VAL A 284 25.11 -13.17 22.28
C VAL A 284 24.63 -13.50 20.86
N SER A 285 24.83 -14.74 20.40
CA SER A 285 24.36 -15.19 19.09
C SER A 285 22.83 -15.15 18.99
N ILE A 286 22.11 -15.57 20.03
CA ILE A 286 20.64 -15.53 20.06
C ILE A 286 20.14 -14.08 20.03
N ILE A 287 20.73 -13.19 20.83
CA ILE A 287 20.35 -11.77 20.83
C ILE A 287 20.59 -11.16 19.45
N THR A 288 21.75 -11.43 18.86
CA THR A 288 22.12 -10.92 17.53
C THR A 288 21.18 -11.45 16.45
N SER A 289 20.78 -12.73 16.54
CA SER A 289 19.86 -13.35 15.58
C SER A 289 18.47 -12.70 15.65
N VAL A 290 17.95 -12.40 16.84
CA VAL A 290 16.69 -11.68 17.01
C VAL A 290 16.77 -10.28 16.41
N VAL A 291 17.83 -9.53 16.68
CA VAL A 291 18.04 -8.19 16.10
C VAL A 291 18.10 -8.27 14.56
N LEU A 292 18.83 -9.24 14.01
CA LEU A 292 18.91 -9.48 12.57
C LEU A 292 17.55 -9.84 11.97
N ALA A 293 16.71 -10.62 12.66
CA ALA A 293 15.38 -10.97 12.17
C ALA A 293 14.49 -9.73 12.05
N PHE A 294 14.46 -8.86 13.08
CA PHE A 294 13.71 -7.60 13.03
C PHE A 294 14.26 -6.67 11.94
N TRP A 295 15.58 -6.55 11.86
CA TRP A 295 16.22 -5.70 10.87
C TRP A 295 15.98 -6.16 9.43
N LEU A 296 16.01 -7.48 9.17
CA LEU A 296 15.65 -8.06 7.87
C LEU A 296 14.16 -7.89 7.57
N GLN A 297 13.30 -8.05 8.57
CA GLN A 297 11.86 -7.86 8.42
C GLN A 297 11.54 -6.42 7.97
N GLU A 298 12.23 -5.42 8.53
CA GLU A 298 12.09 -4.01 8.12
C GLU A 298 12.61 -3.78 6.70
N CYS A 299 13.72 -4.42 6.32
CA CYS A 299 14.25 -4.33 4.96
C CYS A 299 13.32 -4.99 3.92
N LEU A 300 12.60 -6.04 4.32
CA LEU A 300 11.59 -6.71 3.49
C LEU A 300 10.23 -6.00 3.55
N ASP A 301 10.02 -5.07 4.48
CA ASP A 301 8.81 -4.25 4.59
C ASP A 301 8.86 -3.05 3.65
N ILE A 302 8.96 -3.35 2.35
CA ILE A 302 8.78 -2.35 1.31
C ILE A 302 7.27 -2.22 1.11
N GLY A 303 6.68 -1.19 1.73
CA GLY A 303 5.27 -0.89 1.53
C GLY A 303 4.99 -0.54 0.07
N GLU A 304 4.11 -1.31 -0.57
CA GLU A 304 3.63 -0.99 -1.92
C GLU A 304 2.66 0.18 -1.84
N GLN A 305 3.16 1.39 -2.03
CA GLN A 305 2.36 2.59 -1.91
C GLN A 305 1.62 2.92 -3.21
N SER A 306 0.34 3.27 -3.07
CA SER A 306 -0.48 3.78 -4.17
C SER A 306 -0.49 5.30 -4.16
N HIS A 307 -0.36 5.90 -5.33
CA HIS A 307 -0.30 7.35 -5.49
C HIS A 307 -1.43 7.87 -6.37
N ILE A 308 -1.93 9.04 -5.99
CA ILE A 308 -2.91 9.81 -6.75
C ILE A 308 -2.15 10.98 -7.37
N LEU A 309 -1.80 10.85 -8.65
CA LEU A 309 -0.88 11.71 -9.40
C LEU A 309 -1.62 12.89 -10.04
N LEU A 310 -2.30 13.68 -9.20
CA LEU A 310 -3.02 14.89 -9.64
C LEU A 310 -2.19 16.17 -9.47
N THR A 311 -1.17 16.16 -8.61
CA THR A 311 -0.33 17.34 -8.33
C THR A 311 1.13 17.03 -8.65
N ASP A 312 1.94 18.06 -8.91
CA ASP A 312 3.39 17.85 -9.10
C ASP A 312 4.06 17.38 -7.81
N GLU A 313 3.52 17.75 -6.65
CA GLU A 313 4.04 17.30 -5.37
C GLU A 313 3.79 15.80 -5.15
N SER A 314 2.65 15.25 -5.61
CA SER A 314 2.44 13.80 -5.52
C SER A 314 3.27 13.00 -6.50
N LYS A 315 3.69 13.57 -7.63
CA LYS A 315 4.70 12.98 -8.51
C LYS A 315 6.07 12.92 -7.82
N LYS A 316 6.48 13.99 -7.14
CA LYS A 316 7.72 13.99 -6.35
C LYS A 316 7.67 13.02 -5.17
N ASP A 317 6.54 12.91 -4.48
CA ASP A 317 6.35 11.93 -3.40
C ASP A 317 6.54 10.51 -3.94
N LYS A 318 5.89 10.19 -5.07
CA LYS A 318 6.09 8.91 -5.77
C LYS A 318 7.56 8.66 -6.12
N GLU A 319 8.27 9.63 -6.70
CA GLU A 319 9.69 9.47 -7.04
C GLU A 319 10.57 9.23 -5.80
N LYS A 320 10.24 9.88 -4.69
CA LYS A 320 10.93 9.69 -3.41
C LYS A 320 10.70 8.28 -2.88
N ASP A 321 9.48 7.79 -2.94
CA ASP A 321 9.11 6.44 -2.51
C ASP A 321 9.74 5.37 -3.43
N ASP A 322 9.75 5.57 -4.76
CA ASP A 322 10.44 4.70 -5.72
C ASP A 322 11.97 4.66 -5.49
N LYS A 323 12.58 5.81 -5.11
CA LYS A 323 14.00 5.88 -4.72
C LYS A 323 14.26 5.17 -3.39
N ALA A 324 13.36 5.32 -2.42
CA ALA A 324 13.45 4.65 -1.12
C ALA A 324 13.36 3.13 -1.28
N GLU A 325 12.43 2.64 -2.11
CA GLU A 325 12.31 1.22 -2.48
C GLU A 325 13.62 0.68 -3.06
N LYS A 326 14.18 1.35 -4.08
CA LYS A 326 15.47 0.96 -4.66
C LYS A 326 16.62 0.98 -3.64
N ASN A 327 16.64 1.96 -2.75
CA ASN A 327 17.67 2.07 -1.72
C ASN A 327 17.55 0.96 -0.67
N ASN A 328 16.34 0.62 -0.23
CA ASN A 328 16.11 -0.50 0.68
C ASN A 328 16.57 -1.81 0.06
N TRP A 329 16.38 -1.98 -1.24
CA TRP A 329 16.86 -3.16 -1.94
C TRP A 329 18.39 -3.23 -2.01
N ARG A 330 19.06 -2.09 -2.23
CA ARG A 330 20.52 -1.99 -2.13
C ARG A 330 21.02 -2.27 -0.72
N LYS A 331 20.36 -1.76 0.32
CA LYS A 331 20.71 -2.03 1.73
C LYS A 331 20.61 -3.51 2.06
N LEU A 332 19.58 -4.19 1.58
CA LEU A 332 19.42 -5.62 1.78
C LEU A 332 20.56 -6.41 1.12
N ILE A 333 20.89 -6.12 -0.14
CA ILE A 333 22.02 -6.76 -0.83
C ILE A 333 23.34 -6.46 -0.10
N LEU A 334 23.60 -5.19 0.22
CA LEU A 334 24.81 -4.77 0.93
C LEU A 334 24.96 -5.53 2.25
N THR A 335 23.85 -5.76 2.95
CA THR A 335 23.93 -6.41 4.26
C THR A 335 24.15 -7.91 4.15
N ILE A 336 23.55 -8.58 3.16
CA ILE A 336 23.88 -9.97 2.83
C ILE A 336 25.37 -10.09 2.49
N VAL A 337 25.92 -9.17 1.70
CA VAL A 337 27.35 -9.17 1.36
C VAL A 337 28.21 -8.90 2.61
N SER A 338 27.83 -7.91 3.42
CA SER A 338 28.57 -7.55 4.63
C SER A 338 28.58 -8.68 5.66
N SER A 339 27.49 -9.45 5.77
CA SER A 339 27.41 -10.57 6.73
C SER A 339 28.31 -11.71 6.31
N ILE A 340 28.39 -12.02 5.01
CA ILE A 340 29.33 -13.00 4.45
C ILE A 340 30.77 -12.56 4.70
N LEU A 341 31.11 -11.31 4.38
CA LEU A 341 32.46 -10.77 4.56
C LEU A 341 32.87 -10.73 6.05
N THR A 342 31.94 -10.34 6.93
CA THR A 342 32.18 -10.35 8.38
C THR A 342 32.40 -11.77 8.89
N GLY A 343 31.68 -12.76 8.37
CA GLY A 343 31.90 -14.17 8.69
C GLY A 343 33.31 -14.66 8.29
N ILE A 344 33.75 -14.32 7.06
CA ILE A 344 35.09 -14.67 6.56
C ILE A 344 36.18 -13.97 7.41
N ALA A 345 36.05 -12.67 7.62
CA ALA A 345 37.00 -11.88 8.42
C ALA A 345 37.08 -12.39 9.87
N GLY A 346 35.93 -12.70 10.48
CA GLY A 346 35.85 -13.28 11.81
C GLY A 346 36.56 -14.63 11.91
N SER A 347 36.48 -15.46 10.87
CA SER A 347 37.25 -16.71 10.80
C SER A 347 38.76 -16.45 10.75
N PHE A 348 39.23 -15.52 9.92
CA PHE A 348 40.65 -15.18 9.82
C PHE A 348 41.21 -14.57 11.12
N ILE A 349 40.47 -13.65 11.76
CA ILE A 349 40.88 -13.02 13.01
C ILE A 349 40.99 -14.08 14.11
N TYR A 350 40.02 -14.99 14.19
CA TYR A 350 40.04 -16.09 15.15
C TYR A 350 41.28 -16.98 14.95
N ASP A 351 41.57 -17.38 13.72
CA ASP A 351 42.74 -18.22 13.41
C ASP A 351 44.06 -17.50 13.73
N PHE A 352 44.12 -16.18 13.53
CA PHE A 352 45.29 -15.37 13.89
C PHE A 352 45.48 -15.26 15.40
N LEU A 353 44.40 -15.06 16.16
CA LEU A 353 44.44 -14.92 17.62
C LEU A 353 44.84 -16.21 18.34
N ILE A 354 44.57 -17.36 17.75
CA ILE A 354 44.86 -18.68 18.33
C ILE A 354 46.23 -19.21 17.97
N ARG A 355 46.78 -18.80 16.83
CA ARG A 355 48.13 -19.17 16.41
C ARG A 355 49.21 -18.39 17.17
N LYS A 356 48.85 -17.31 17.84
CA LYS A 356 49.66 -16.63 18.84
C LYS A 356 49.34 -17.17 20.21
#